data_AF-A0A7V7XD02-F1
#
_entry.id   AF-A0A7V7XD02-F1
#
_cell.length_a   1.000
_cell.length_b   1.000
_cell.length_c   1.000
_cell.angle_alpha   90.00
_cell.angle_beta   90.00
_cell.angle_gamma   90.00
#
_symmetry.space_group_name_H-M   'P 1'
#
loop_
_entity.id
_entity.type
_entity.pdbx_description
1 polymer ?
#
loop_
_entity_poly.entity_id
_entity_poly.type
_entity_poly.pdbx_seq_one_letter_code
_entity_poly.pdbx_strand_id
1 'polypeptide(L)' 'MSDVFISYSRTDRAFVHKLFDALEAKGYDAWIDWEDIEYGFSRI' A
#
# COMPACT_ATOMS: atom_id res chain seq x y z
N MET A 1 -14.04 -0.24 1.71
CA MET A 1 -13.47 0.77 0.80
C MET A 1 -12.32 1.34 1.59
N SER A 2 -11.09 1.17 1.12
CA SER A 2 -9.92 1.71 1.81
C SER A 2 -9.92 3.23 1.76
N ASP A 3 -9.59 3.86 2.89
CA ASP A 3 -9.56 5.32 3.04
C ASP A 3 -8.30 5.93 2.41
N VAL A 4 -7.21 5.16 2.36
CA VAL A 4 -5.90 5.63 1.91
C VAL A 4 -5.22 4.55 1.06
N PHE A 5 -4.76 4.95 -0.14
CA PHE A 5 -3.84 4.16 -0.96
C PHE A 5 -2.44 4.78 -0.93
N ILE A 6 -1.42 3.95 -0.71
CA ILE A 6 -0.02 4.39 -0.66
C ILE A 6 0.75 3.79 -1.83
N SER A 7 1.08 4.63 -2.80
CA SER A 7 2.03 4.35 -3.88
C SER A 7 3.41 4.84 -3.48
N TYR A 8 4.43 3.99 -3.60
CA TYR A 8 5.79 4.29 -3.12
C TYR A 8 6.87 3.70 -4.03
N SER A 9 8.06 4.29 -4.00
CA SER A 9 9.25 3.67 -4.58
C SER A 9 9.74 2.53 -3.68
N ARG A 10 10.19 1.41 -4.27
CA ARG A 10 10.74 0.26 -3.52
C ARG A 10 11.91 0.64 -2.59
N THR A 11 12.63 1.73 -2.90
CA THR A 11 13.70 2.28 -2.05
C THR A 11 13.20 2.83 -0.71
N ASP A 12 11.93 3.21 -0.63
CA ASP A 12 11.33 3.86 0.55
C ASP A 12 10.54 2.88 1.44
N ARG A 13 10.64 1.57 1.18
CA ARG A 13 9.89 0.51 1.89
C ARG A 13 9.95 0.65 3.42
N ALA A 14 11.13 0.96 3.98
CA ALA A 14 11.30 1.09 5.44
C ALA A 14 10.53 2.29 6.04
N PHE A 15 10.40 3.38 5.28
CA PHE A 15 9.59 4.53 5.70
C PHE A 15 8.10 4.22 5.58
N VAL A 16 7.72 3.58 4.48
CA VAL A 16 6.33 3.25 4.15
C VAL A 16 5.71 2.28 5.16
N HIS A 17 6.48 1.31 5.68
CA HIS A 17 6.04 0.49 6.81
C HIS A 17 5.66 1.33 8.04
N LYS A 18 6.51 2.28 8.43
CA LYS A 18 6.22 3.15 9.59
C LYS A 18 4.99 4.03 9.36
N LEU A 19 4.80 4.51 8.13
CA LEU A 19 3.63 5.29 7.76
C LEU A 19 2.35 4.46 7.83
N PHE A 20 2.37 3.22 7.32
CA PHE A 20 1.25 2.29 7.38
C PHE A 20 0.83 2.02 8.81
N ASP A 21 1.79 1.63 9.67
CA ASP A 21 1.53 1.35 11.08
C ASP A 21 0.91 2.56 11.79
N ALA A 22 1.36 3.77 11.45
CA ALA A 22 0.84 5.00 12.02
C ALA A 22 -0.57 5.36 11.54
N LEU A 23 -0.97 4.94 10.33
CA LEU A 23 -2.32 5.13 9.78
C LEU A 23 -3.30 4.13 10.41
N GLU A 24 -2.91 2.87 10.50
CA GLU A 24 -3.68 1.82 11.17
C GLU A 24 -3.90 2.16 12.66
N ALA A 25 -2.86 2.65 13.35
CA ALA A 25 -2.96 3.07 14.75
C ALA A 25 -3.93 4.25 14.97
N LYS A 26 -4.22 5.02 13.92
CA LYS A 26 -5.20 6.12 13.94
C LYS A 26 -6.59 5.69 13.47
N GLY A 27 -6.76 4.42 13.09
CA GLY A 27 -8.03 3.86 12.66
C GLY A 27 -8.39 4.13 11.20
N TYR A 28 -7.41 4.45 10.34
CA TYR A 28 -7.62 4.54 8.89
C TYR A 28 -7.44 3.17 8.25
N ASP A 29 -8.33 2.79 7.33
CA ASP A 29 -8.15 1.59 6.50
C ASP A 29 -7.17 1.91 5.36
N ALA A 30 -5.89 1.56 5.56
CA ALA A 30 -4.84 1.82 4.59
C ALA A 30 -4.57 0.59 3.69
N TRP A 31 -4.29 0.82 2.42
CA TRP A 31 -3.87 -0.22 1.47
C TRP A 31 -2.52 0.13 0.85
N ILE A 32 -1.59 -0.84 0.87
CA ILE A 32 -0.25 -0.74 0.28
C ILE A 32 -0.03 -1.85 -0.73
N ASP A 33 0.58 -1.48 -1.86
CA ASP A 33 1.11 -2.39 -2.87
C ASP A 33 2.49 -2.93 -2.43
N TRP A 34 2.51 -3.90 -1.52
CA TRP A 34 3.75 -4.42 -0.91
C TRP A 34 4.65 -5.16 -1.91
N GLU A 35 4.02 -5.93 -2.79
CA GLU A 35 4.61 -6.69 -3.86
C GLU A 35 3.71 -6.49 -5.07
N ASP A 36 4.29 -6.02 -6.17
CA ASP A 36 3.69 -5.75 -7.48
C ASP A 36 2.27 -6.33 -7.63
N ILE A 37 1.27 -5.46 -7.75
CA ILE A 37 -0.09 -5.83 -8.17
C ILE A 37 0.03 -6.87 -9.29
N GLU A 38 -0.44 -8.11 -9.05
CA GLU A 38 -0.37 -9.16 -10.07
C GLU A 38 -0.90 -8.59 -11.38
N TYR A 39 -0.08 -8.67 -12.45
CA TYR A 39 -0.48 -8.22 -13.78
C TYR A 39 -1.81 -8.88 -14.12
N GLY A 40 -2.88 -8.10 -14.17
CA GLY A 40 -4.18 -8.58 -14.60
C GLY A 40 -4.03 -9.15 -15.99
N PHE A 41 -4.13 -10.48 -16.11
CA PHE A 41 -4.17 -11.15 -17.40
C PHE A 41 -5.50 -10.77 -18.06
N SER A 42 -5.50 -9.67 -18.81
CA SER A 42 -6.63 -9.28 -19.64
C SER A 42 -6.75 -10.35 -20.74
N ARG A 43 -7.63 -11.31 -20.52
CA ARG A 43 -8.00 -12.30 -21.53
C ARG A 43 -8.94 -11.60 -22.50
N ILE A 44 -8.36 -11.16 -23.62
CA ILE A 44 -9.05 -10.88 -24.89
C ILE A 44 -9.96 -12.04 -25.30
#